data_AF-A0A9D3PXT1-F1
#
_entry.id   AF-A0A9D3PXT1-F1
#
_cell.length_a   1.000
_cell.length_b   1.000
_cell.length_c   1.000
_cell.angle_alpha   90.00
_cell.angle_beta   90.00
_cell.angle_gamma   90.00
#
_symmetry.space_group_name_H-M   'P 1'
#
loop_
_entity.id
_entity.type
_entity.pdbx_description
1 polymer ?
#
loop_
_entity_poly.entity_id
_entity_poly.type
_entity_poly.pdbx_seq_one_letter_code
_entity_poly.pdbx_strand_id
1 'polypeptide(L)'
;MLIAMINNSFQEIEDDADVEWKFARAKLWFSYFEEGRTLPVPFNLVPSPKSVVSMVLWLRDLVLFPVRRQSGDQKGDMELNELGQSKDSSGGSSPCPSRYQKVMKRLIKRYILKAQTDKESDEVNEGELKEIKQDISSLRYELLEDKSTNMEELAELIRRLGEKLSLEPKHQ
;
A
#
# COMPACT_ATOMS: atom_id res chain seq x y z
N MET A 1 -21.87 -1.16 43.13
CA MET A 1 -20.81 -1.96 42.45
C MET A 1 -21.12 -2.20 40.97
N LEU A 2 -22.36 -2.57 40.61
CA LEU A 2 -22.77 -2.83 39.22
C LEU A 2 -22.71 -1.61 38.29
N ILE A 3 -23.09 -0.42 38.77
CA ILE A 3 -23.01 0.83 37.99
C ILE A 3 -21.56 1.16 37.60
N ALA A 4 -20.60 0.94 38.51
CA ALA A 4 -19.18 1.14 38.22
C ALA A 4 -18.65 0.10 37.20
N MET A 5 -19.15 -1.14 37.27
CA MET A 5 -18.79 -2.20 36.33
C MET A 5 -19.35 -1.94 34.92
N ILE A 6 -20.58 -1.42 34.82
CA ILE A 6 -21.18 -0.99 33.55
C ILE A 6 -20.47 0.25 33.01
N ASN A 7 -20.12 1.24 33.84
CA ASN A 7 -19.39 2.41 33.36
C ASN A 7 -18.01 2.05 32.81
N ASN A 8 -17.30 1.14 33.45
CA ASN A 8 -16.01 0.65 32.96
C ASN A 8 -16.17 -0.15 31.66
N SER A 9 -17.16 -1.05 31.60
CA SER A 9 -17.49 -1.80 30.38
C SER A 9 -17.98 -0.90 29.24
N PHE A 10 -18.66 0.20 29.54
CA PHE A 10 -19.14 1.14 28.54
C PHE A 10 -17.98 1.94 27.94
N GLN A 11 -17.04 2.41 28.75
CA GLN A 11 -15.83 3.10 28.27
C GLN A 11 -15.00 2.21 27.34
N GLU A 12 -14.81 0.94 27.69
CA GLU A 12 -14.10 -0.03 26.84
C GLU A 12 -14.81 -0.27 25.50
N ILE A 13 -16.14 -0.30 25.47
CA ILE A 13 -16.93 -0.53 24.26
C ILE A 13 -17.07 0.75 23.42
N GLU A 14 -17.12 1.92 24.04
CA GLU A 14 -17.31 3.22 23.37
C GLU A 14 -16.15 3.55 22.42
N ASP A 15 -14.91 3.20 22.79
CA ASP A 15 -13.71 3.46 21.99
C ASP A 15 -13.77 2.81 20.59
N ASP A 16 -14.39 1.61 20.47
CA ASP A 16 -14.51 0.85 19.22
C ASP A 16 -15.94 0.77 18.65
N ALA A 17 -16.95 1.30 19.36
CA ALA A 17 -18.37 1.20 18.99
C ALA A 17 -18.66 1.65 17.55
N ASP A 18 -17.94 2.67 17.10
CA ASP A 18 -18.08 3.26 15.78
C ASP A 18 -17.58 2.33 14.67
N VAL A 19 -16.50 1.57 14.93
CA VAL A 19 -15.94 0.55 14.04
C VAL A 19 -16.85 -0.67 14.02
N GLU A 20 -17.30 -1.12 15.19
CA GLU A 20 -18.20 -2.27 15.32
C GLU A 20 -19.56 -2.04 14.64
N TRP A 21 -20.15 -0.86 14.83
CA TRP A 21 -21.40 -0.48 14.17
C TRP A 21 -21.25 -0.42 12.65
N LYS A 22 -20.15 0.16 12.14
CA LYS A 22 -19.86 0.21 10.69
C LYS A 22 -19.68 -1.20 10.12
N PHE A 23 -19.03 -2.09 10.85
CA PHE A 23 -18.86 -3.48 10.45
C PHE A 23 -20.19 -4.25 10.42
N ALA A 24 -21.02 -4.12 11.46
CA ALA A 24 -22.35 -4.73 11.51
C ALA A 24 -23.26 -4.21 10.39
N ARG A 25 -23.20 -2.91 10.11
CA ARG A 25 -23.93 -2.28 9.00
C ARG A 25 -23.47 -2.79 7.63
N ALA A 26 -22.16 -2.95 7.42
CA ALA A 26 -21.62 -3.52 6.18
C ALA A 26 -22.06 -4.97 5.99
N LYS A 27 -22.07 -5.79 7.06
CA LYS A 27 -22.61 -7.16 7.03
C LYS A 27 -24.08 -7.19 6.63
N LEU A 28 -24.88 -6.28 7.19
CA LEU A 28 -26.29 -6.15 6.82
C LEU A 28 -26.41 -5.83 5.33
N TRP A 29 -25.69 -4.83 4.82
CA TRP A 29 -25.71 -4.51 3.39
C TRP A 29 -25.24 -5.67 2.50
N PHE A 30 -24.19 -6.40 2.89
CA PHE A 30 -23.74 -7.59 2.17
C PHE A 30 -24.84 -8.64 2.03
N SER A 31 -25.64 -8.84 3.09
CA SER A 31 -26.79 -9.76 3.05
C SER A 31 -27.89 -9.38 2.05
N TYR A 32 -27.96 -8.11 1.64
CA TYR A 32 -28.88 -7.62 0.60
C TYR A 32 -28.27 -7.61 -0.81
N PHE A 33 -26.94 -7.62 -0.94
CA PHE A 33 -26.25 -7.69 -2.23
C PHE A 33 -26.28 -9.09 -2.84
N GLU A 34 -26.42 -10.15 -2.03
CA GLU A 34 -26.54 -11.51 -2.55
C GLU A 34 -27.90 -11.70 -3.26
N GLU A 35 -27.82 -11.97 -4.56
CA GLU A 35 -28.92 -12.08 -5.52
C GLU A 35 -29.77 -13.35 -5.28
N GLY A 36 -30.45 -13.43 -4.14
CA GLY A 36 -31.21 -14.62 -3.74
C GLY A 36 -32.51 -14.37 -2.98
N ARG A 37 -32.70 -13.20 -2.36
CA ARG A 37 -33.91 -12.87 -1.57
C ARG A 37 -34.31 -11.40 -1.71
N THR A 38 -34.47 -10.92 -2.94
CA THR A 38 -34.97 -9.56 -3.23
C THR A 38 -36.47 -9.38 -2.94
N LEU A 39 -37.14 -10.38 -2.37
CA LEU A 39 -38.56 -10.34 -2.03
C LEU A 39 -38.74 -10.25 -0.52
N PRO A 40 -39.44 -9.22 0.00
CA PRO A 40 -39.75 -9.12 1.43
C PRO A 40 -40.58 -10.33 1.85
N VAL A 41 -40.35 -10.88 3.04
CA VAL A 41 -41.24 -11.90 3.65
C VAL A 41 -42.62 -11.23 3.80
N PRO A 42 -43.65 -11.53 2.98
CA PRO A 42 -44.23 -12.85 2.64
C PRO A 42 -44.08 -13.37 1.19
N PHE A 43 -43.34 -12.68 0.31
CA PHE A 43 -43.19 -13.05 -1.11
C PHE A 43 -42.02 -14.02 -1.39
N ASN A 44 -41.34 -14.49 -0.33
CA ASN A 44 -40.24 -15.46 -0.38
C ASN A 44 -40.69 -16.93 -0.64
N LEU A 45 -41.97 -17.15 -0.99
CA LEU A 45 -42.50 -18.48 -1.33
C LEU A 45 -42.51 -18.77 -2.84
N VAL A 46 -42.36 -17.75 -3.70
CA VAL A 46 -42.32 -17.97 -5.14
C VAL A 46 -40.85 -18.15 -5.53
N PRO A 47 -40.41 -19.37 -5.89
CA PRO A 47 -39.04 -19.59 -6.36
C PRO A 47 -38.77 -18.66 -7.54
N SER A 48 -37.56 -18.08 -7.60
CA SER A 48 -37.21 -17.15 -8.67
C SER A 48 -37.43 -17.82 -10.04
N PRO A 49 -37.97 -17.11 -11.05
CA PRO A 49 -38.24 -17.69 -12.36
C PRO A 49 -37.01 -18.38 -12.97
N LYS A 50 -35.80 -17.84 -12.70
CA LYS A 50 -34.52 -18.42 -13.12
C LYS A 50 -34.21 -19.76 -12.42
N SER A 51 -34.55 -19.89 -11.13
CA SER A 51 -34.37 -21.14 -10.38
C SER A 51 -35.32 -22.23 -10.89
N VAL A 52 -36.58 -21.87 -11.19
CA VAL A 52 -37.56 -22.82 -11.76
C VAL A 52 -37.13 -23.28 -13.16
N VAL A 53 -36.67 -22.37 -14.03
CA VAL A 53 -36.16 -22.74 -15.37
C VAL A 53 -34.94 -23.66 -15.25
N SER A 54 -33.98 -23.34 -14.39
CA SER A 54 -32.81 -24.19 -14.16
C SER A 54 -33.19 -25.56 -13.58
N MET A 55 -34.14 -25.61 -12.64
CA MET A 55 -34.64 -26.85 -12.05
C MET A 55 -35.37 -27.73 -13.08
N VAL A 56 -36.16 -27.14 -13.98
CA VAL A 56 -36.83 -27.87 -15.07
C VAL A 56 -35.83 -28.37 -16.11
N LEU A 57 -34.79 -27.58 -16.43
CA LEU A 57 -33.70 -28.04 -17.31
C LEU A 57 -32.92 -29.18 -16.66
N TRP A 58 -32.62 -29.09 -15.37
CA TRP A 58 -31.94 -30.15 -14.61
C TRP A 58 -32.79 -31.43 -14.52
N LEU A 59 -34.10 -31.31 -14.27
CA LEU A 59 -35.03 -32.44 -14.29
C LEU A 59 -35.16 -33.06 -15.68
N ARG A 60 -35.22 -32.24 -16.74
CA ARG A 60 -35.22 -32.73 -18.13
C ARG A 60 -33.94 -33.46 -18.45
N ASP A 61 -32.79 -32.91 -18.06
CA ASP A 61 -31.50 -33.53 -18.30
C ASP A 61 -31.40 -34.86 -17.53
N LEU A 62 -31.84 -34.92 -16.27
CA LEU A 62 -31.90 -36.14 -15.46
C LEU A 62 -32.79 -37.24 -16.07
N VAL A 63 -33.92 -36.86 -16.69
CA VAL A 63 -34.87 -37.80 -17.33
C VAL A 63 -34.43 -38.20 -18.75
N LEU A 64 -33.69 -37.33 -19.47
CA LEU A 64 -33.10 -37.63 -20.78
C LEU A 64 -31.73 -38.35 -20.66
N PHE A 65 -31.07 -38.27 -19.50
CA PHE A 65 -29.82 -38.94 -19.16
C PHE A 65 -29.82 -40.46 -19.46
N PRO A 66 -30.89 -41.23 -19.14
CA PRO A 66 -30.94 -42.65 -19.51
C PRO A 66 -31.11 -42.90 -21.02
N VAL A 67 -31.64 -41.96 -21.79
CA VAL A 67 -31.92 -42.13 -23.24
C VAL A 67 -30.74 -41.70 -24.11
N ARG A 68 -29.87 -40.79 -23.63
CA ARG A 68 -28.73 -40.26 -24.40
C ARG A 68 -27.44 -41.08 -24.29
N ARG A 69 -27.46 -42.23 -23.60
CA ARG A 69 -26.29 -43.08 -23.37
C ARG A 69 -25.77 -43.81 -24.64
N GLN A 70 -26.43 -43.67 -25.79
CA GLN A 70 -26.09 -44.47 -26.99
C GLN A 70 -25.73 -43.69 -28.26
N SER A 71 -25.51 -42.37 -28.24
CA SER A 71 -25.05 -41.69 -29.46
C SER A 71 -24.17 -40.49 -29.18
N GLY A 72 -22.91 -40.62 -29.61
CA GLY A 72 -22.26 -39.57 -30.35
C GLY A 72 -21.71 -38.41 -29.54
N ASP A 73 -20.43 -38.55 -29.24
CA ASP A 73 -19.41 -37.51 -29.29
C ASP A 73 -19.71 -36.31 -30.25
N GLN A 74 -19.19 -35.15 -29.84
CA GLN A 74 -18.96 -33.89 -30.58
C GLN A 74 -20.03 -32.77 -30.57
N LYS A 75 -19.66 -31.71 -29.82
CA LYS A 75 -19.64 -30.28 -30.22
C LYS A 75 -20.89 -29.41 -30.00
N GLY A 76 -20.68 -28.19 -29.50
CA GLY A 76 -21.54 -27.04 -29.79
C GLY A 76 -22.19 -26.34 -28.60
N ASP A 77 -21.38 -25.67 -27.79
CA ASP A 77 -21.50 -24.24 -27.45
C ASP A 77 -22.91 -23.68 -27.10
N MET A 78 -23.13 -23.28 -25.84
CA MET A 78 -23.98 -22.12 -25.53
C MET A 78 -23.65 -21.50 -24.17
N GLU A 79 -22.80 -20.48 -24.24
CA GLU A 79 -22.71 -19.27 -23.42
C GLU A 79 -23.56 -19.17 -22.14
N LEU A 80 -22.91 -19.31 -20.98
CA LEU A 80 -23.17 -18.44 -19.80
C LEU A 80 -21.97 -18.47 -18.83
N ASN A 81 -20.92 -17.73 -19.16
CA ASN A 81 -19.93 -17.31 -18.17
C ASN A 81 -19.31 -15.97 -18.56
N GLU A 82 -20.16 -14.95 -18.72
CA GLU A 82 -19.76 -13.54 -18.73
C GLU A 82 -19.74 -13.04 -17.29
N LEU A 83 -18.74 -13.47 -16.49
CA LEU A 83 -18.24 -12.66 -15.38
C LEU A 83 -16.83 -13.11 -14.98
N GLY A 84 -15.86 -12.68 -15.79
CA GLY A 84 -14.45 -12.65 -15.38
C GLY A 84 -13.56 -13.56 -16.19
N GLN A 85 -13.08 -13.06 -17.34
CA GLN A 85 -11.66 -13.10 -17.69
C GLN A 85 -11.42 -12.32 -18.99
N SER A 86 -10.93 -11.11 -18.82
CA SER A 86 -10.33 -10.31 -19.88
C SER A 86 -9.13 -11.03 -20.50
N LYS A 87 -9.29 -11.40 -21.78
CA LYS A 87 -8.33 -11.16 -22.88
C LYS A 87 -6.92 -11.73 -22.68
N ASP A 88 -6.76 -13.03 -22.89
CA ASP A 88 -5.47 -13.63 -23.29
C ASP A 88 -5.54 -14.03 -24.77
N SER A 89 -5.06 -13.13 -25.63
CA SER A 89 -4.80 -13.40 -27.03
C SER A 89 -3.30 -13.22 -27.26
N SER A 90 -2.63 -14.33 -27.58
CA SER A 90 -1.53 -14.46 -28.54
C SER A 90 -0.51 -13.31 -28.68
N GLY A 91 0.76 -13.63 -28.37
CA GLY A 91 1.92 -12.90 -28.86
C GLY A 91 2.82 -12.40 -27.73
N GLY A 92 4.07 -12.83 -27.74
CA GLY A 92 5.05 -12.57 -26.68
C GLY A 92 5.04 -11.13 -26.17
N SER A 93 4.79 -10.97 -24.88
CA SER A 93 4.90 -9.70 -24.19
C SER A 93 5.18 -9.99 -22.73
N SER A 94 6.15 -9.27 -22.16
CA SER A 94 6.47 -9.22 -20.74
C SER A 94 5.23 -9.30 -19.85
N PRO A 95 5.33 -9.81 -18.61
CA PRO A 95 4.21 -9.84 -17.68
C PRO A 95 3.82 -8.40 -17.35
N CYS A 96 2.90 -7.84 -18.15
CA CYS A 96 2.39 -6.51 -17.95
C CYS A 96 1.58 -6.61 -16.66
N PRO A 97 1.97 -5.91 -15.58
CA PRO A 97 1.37 -6.16 -14.29
C PRO A 97 -0.12 -5.85 -14.39
N SER A 98 -0.95 -6.81 -13.96
CA SER A 98 -2.40 -6.68 -13.89
C SER A 98 -2.76 -5.33 -13.24
N ARG A 99 -3.89 -4.71 -13.63
CA ARG A 99 -4.38 -3.46 -13.02
C ARG A 99 -4.35 -3.53 -11.49
N TYR A 100 -4.66 -4.69 -10.93
CA TYR A 100 -4.53 -4.98 -9.51
C TYR A 100 -3.10 -4.77 -8.98
N GLN A 101 -2.09 -5.36 -9.62
CA GLN A 101 -0.68 -5.20 -9.24
C GLN A 101 -0.22 -3.74 -9.33
N LYS A 102 -0.67 -2.98 -10.34
CA LYS A 102 -0.39 -1.54 -10.44
C LYS A 102 -1.04 -0.73 -9.31
N VAL A 103 -2.25 -1.09 -8.88
CA VAL A 103 -2.92 -0.47 -7.73
C VAL A 103 -2.21 -0.85 -6.43
N MET A 104 -1.92 -2.13 -6.24
CA MET A 104 -1.23 -2.64 -5.04
C MET A 104 0.14 -1.98 -4.85
N LYS A 105 0.94 -1.88 -5.92
CA LYS A 105 2.23 -1.16 -5.87
C LYS A 105 2.07 0.31 -5.45
N ARG A 106 1.02 1.00 -5.94
CA ARG A 106 0.75 2.40 -5.55
C ARG A 106 0.29 2.52 -4.10
N LEU A 107 -0.55 1.60 -3.62
CA LEU A 107 -1.00 1.56 -2.23
C LEU A 107 0.16 1.31 -1.27
N ILE A 108 1.00 0.32 -1.57
CA ILE A 108 2.21 0.01 -0.78
C ILE A 108 3.13 1.24 -0.74
N LYS A 109 3.39 1.88 -1.90
CA LYS A 109 4.23 3.08 -1.95
C LYS A 109 3.66 4.21 -1.08
N ARG A 110 2.35 4.47 -1.17
CA ARG A 110 1.68 5.50 -0.34
C ARG A 110 1.77 5.18 1.14
N TYR A 111 1.60 3.91 1.51
CA TYR A 111 1.70 3.46 2.90
C TYR A 111 3.11 3.63 3.44
N ILE A 112 4.15 3.20 2.71
CA ILE A 112 5.55 3.34 3.14
C ILE A 112 5.90 4.81 3.32
N LEU A 113 5.54 5.67 2.35
CA LEU A 113 5.79 7.10 2.45
C LEU A 113 5.08 7.70 3.67
N LYS A 114 3.81 7.36 3.88
CA LYS A 114 3.06 7.82 5.05
C LYS A 114 3.72 7.34 6.35
N ALA A 115 4.11 6.07 6.45
CA ALA A 115 4.75 5.52 7.65
C ALA A 115 6.12 6.17 7.93
N GLN A 116 6.87 6.53 6.88
CA GLN A 116 8.13 7.27 7.03
C GLN A 116 7.89 8.71 7.48
N THR A 117 6.92 9.41 6.87
CA THR A 117 6.54 10.76 7.28
C THR A 117 5.98 10.79 8.69
N ASP A 118 5.11 9.85 9.07
CA ASP A 118 4.56 9.76 10.42
C ASP A 118 5.70 9.52 11.44
N LYS A 119 6.73 8.72 11.08
CA LYS A 119 7.94 8.51 11.89
C LYS A 119 8.84 9.74 11.99
N GLU A 120 8.99 10.54 10.93
CA GLU A 120 9.72 11.82 10.97
C GLU A 120 8.94 12.93 11.68
N SER A 121 7.60 12.81 11.74
CA SER A 121 6.75 13.77 12.44
C SER A 121 6.64 13.50 13.94
N ASP A 122 7.12 12.35 14.40
CA ASP A 122 7.30 12.10 15.83
C ASP A 122 8.32 13.10 16.38
N GLU A 123 8.04 13.55 17.59
CA GLU A 123 8.73 14.64 18.31
C GLU A 123 10.26 14.57 18.16
N VAL A 124 10.91 15.73 17.91
CA VAL A 124 12.34 15.86 17.60
C VAL A 124 13.18 14.96 18.51
N ASN A 125 13.79 13.94 17.91
CA ASN A 125 14.51 12.94 18.67
C ASN A 125 15.80 13.55 19.23
N GLU A 126 16.07 13.39 20.52
CA GLU A 126 17.29 13.90 21.17
C GLU A 126 18.58 13.39 20.47
N GLY A 127 18.50 12.22 19.82
CA GLY A 127 19.57 11.67 18.99
C GLY A 127 19.91 12.53 17.76
N GLU A 128 18.90 13.06 17.07
CA GLU A 128 19.09 13.92 15.89
C GLU A 128 19.77 15.25 16.29
N LEU A 129 19.40 15.80 17.44
CA LEU A 129 20.05 17.01 17.97
C LEU A 129 21.53 16.75 18.31
N LYS A 130 21.86 15.56 18.81
CA LYS A 130 23.25 15.17 19.10
C LYS A 130 24.05 14.99 17.82
N GLU A 131 23.47 14.39 16.78
CA GLU A 131 24.08 14.25 15.45
C GLU A 131 24.39 15.63 14.86
N ILE A 132 23.41 16.54 14.81
CA ILE A 132 23.62 17.90 14.30
C ILE A 132 24.71 18.64 15.08
N LYS A 133 24.72 18.50 16.42
CA LYS A 133 25.76 19.12 17.25
C LYS A 133 27.14 18.54 16.94
N GLN A 134 27.24 17.25 16.72
CA GLN A 134 28.47 16.58 16.34
C GLN A 134 28.95 17.07 14.96
N ASP A 135 28.06 17.18 13.98
CA ASP A 135 28.38 17.66 12.63
C ASP A 135 28.87 19.10 12.65
N ILE A 136 28.20 19.99 13.40
CA ILE A 136 28.64 21.37 13.59
C ILE A 136 30.03 21.41 14.26
N SER A 137 30.26 20.54 15.24
CA SER A 137 31.54 20.49 15.93
C SER A 137 32.65 19.99 15.00
N SER A 138 32.39 18.95 14.22
CA SER A 138 33.29 18.41 13.20
C SER A 138 33.65 19.47 12.17
N LEU A 139 32.64 20.13 11.59
CA LEU A 139 32.81 21.20 10.61
C LEU A 139 33.63 22.37 11.17
N ARG A 140 33.42 22.74 12.44
CA ARG A 140 34.20 23.79 13.09
C ARG A 140 35.69 23.44 13.16
N TYR A 141 36.02 22.18 13.47
CA TYR A 141 37.41 21.76 13.56
C TYR A 141 38.07 21.68 12.18
N GLU A 142 37.36 21.16 11.17
CA GLU A 142 37.84 21.13 9.77
C GLU A 142 38.17 22.55 9.26
N LEU A 143 37.25 23.51 9.44
CA LEU A 143 37.48 24.90 9.03
C LEU A 143 38.61 25.59 9.79
N LEU A 144 38.83 25.25 11.07
CA LEU A 144 39.93 25.79 11.85
C LEU A 144 41.27 25.23 11.38
N GLU A 145 41.31 23.94 11.07
CA GLU A 145 42.50 23.28 10.53
C GLU A 145 42.85 23.85 9.15
N ASP A 146 41.88 23.96 8.24
CA ASP A 146 42.05 24.62 6.94
C ASP A 146 42.54 26.07 7.06
N LYS A 147 42.00 26.83 8.02
CA LYS A 147 42.47 28.20 8.24
C LYS A 147 43.93 28.20 8.71
N SER A 148 44.30 27.27 9.58
CA SER A 148 45.66 27.18 10.13
C SER A 148 46.69 26.78 9.06
N THR A 149 46.36 25.81 8.21
CA THR A 149 47.21 25.37 7.10
C THR A 149 47.40 26.49 6.07
N ASN A 150 46.32 27.16 5.66
CA ASN A 150 46.41 28.31 4.75
C ASN A 150 47.26 29.46 5.33
N MET A 151 47.21 29.67 6.64
CA MET A 151 48.01 30.69 7.31
C MET A 151 49.50 30.32 7.34
N GLU A 152 49.80 29.03 7.55
CA GLU A 152 51.16 28.50 7.53
C GLU A 152 51.77 28.59 6.12
N GLU A 153 51.01 28.23 5.08
CA GLU A 153 51.41 28.41 3.68
C GLU A 153 51.68 29.89 3.33
N LEU A 154 50.79 30.79 3.76
CA LEU A 154 50.97 32.23 3.55
C LEU A 154 52.24 32.75 4.25
N ALA A 155 52.49 32.33 5.49
CA ALA A 155 53.69 32.69 6.22
C ALA A 155 54.96 32.17 5.51
N GLU A 156 54.92 30.97 4.96
CA GLU A 156 56.04 30.41 4.22
C GLU A 156 56.30 31.18 2.90
N LEU A 157 55.24 31.57 2.19
CA LEU A 157 55.34 32.42 1.00
C LEU A 157 55.94 33.79 1.32
N ILE A 158 55.51 34.44 2.42
CA ILE A 158 56.07 35.72 2.87
C ILE A 158 57.56 35.56 3.19
N ARG A 159 57.94 34.50 3.91
CA ARG A 159 59.36 34.21 4.21
C ARG A 159 60.18 34.04 2.95
N ARG A 160 59.72 33.22 1.99
CA ARG A 160 60.39 33.02 0.70
C ARG A 160 60.54 34.31 -0.09
N LEU A 161 59.53 35.18 -0.06
CA LEU A 161 59.58 36.49 -0.72
C LEU A 161 60.59 37.42 -0.05
N GLY A 162 60.66 37.43 1.29
CA GLY A 162 61.65 38.19 2.05
C GLY A 162 63.09 37.73 1.82
N GLU A 163 63.31 36.42 1.71
CA GLU A 163 64.61 35.82 1.35
C GLU A 163 65.01 36.20 -0.07
N LYS A 164 64.08 36.13 -1.04
CA LYS A 164 64.30 36.57 -2.43
C LYS A 164 64.64 38.06 -2.52
N LEU A 165 63.98 38.92 -1.74
CA LEU A 165 64.24 40.36 -1.73
C LEU A 165 65.59 40.69 -1.08
N SER A 166 66.02 39.92 -0.08
CA SER A 166 67.36 40.07 0.54
C SER A 166 68.51 39.61 -0.36
N LEU A 167 68.21 38.83 -1.40
CA LEU A 167 69.18 38.33 -2.38
C LEU A 167 69.32 39.21 -3.63
N GLU A 168 68.57 40.31 -3.76
CA GLU A 168 68.79 41.31 -4.80
C GLU A 168 70.03 42.15 -4.44
N PRO A 169 71.16 42.03 -5.17
CA PRO A 169 72.33 42.86 -4.89
C PRO A 169 72.00 44.30 -5.27
N LYS A 170 72.36 45.24 -4.40
CA LYS A 170 72.39 46.67 -4.72
C LYS A 170 73.27 46.89 -5.95
N HIS A 171 72.68 46.88 -7.14
CA HIS A 171 73.37 47.33 -8.33
C HIS A 171 73.41 48.86 -8.31
N GLN A 172 74.63 49.31 -8.06
CA GLN A 172 75.27 50.61 -8.23
C GLN A 172 74.61 51.59 -9.21
#